data_AF-A3CLE6-F1
#
_entry.id   AF-A3CLE6-F1
#
_cell.length_a   1.000
_cell.length_b   1.000
_cell.length_c   1.000
_cell.angle_alpha   90.00
_cell.angle_beta   90.00
_cell.angle_gamma   90.00
#
_symmetry.space_group_name_H-M   'P 1'
#
loop_
_entity.id
_entity.type
_entity.pdbx_description
1 polymer ?
#
loop_
_entity_poly.entity_id
_entity_poly.type
_entity_poly.pdbx_seq_one_letter_code
_entity_poly.pdbx_strand_id
1 'polypeptide(L)'
;MVEGTSGNIIEGTKGPALSDAGIYEAKVEVNGTFKKANGGKSTFFPDHMSPQEVVDAINEAYSNKIYQEGSRGVYVGNSKEGIKIRMVLTDDGKIITAYPTVSE
;
A
#
# COMPACT_ATOMS: atom_id res chain seq x y z
N MET A 1 13.99 -3.84 -1.41
CA MET A 1 14.02 -2.77 -0.39
C MET A 1 14.74 -1.58 -0.98
N VAL A 2 14.32 -0.35 -0.66
CA VAL A 2 15.03 0.86 -1.07
C VAL A 2 16.13 1.11 -0.05
N GLU A 3 17.38 1.23 -0.49
CA GLU A 3 18.50 1.50 0.41
C GLU A 3 18.31 2.85 1.11
N GLY A 4 18.73 2.92 2.38
CA GLY A 4 18.65 4.15 3.18
C GLY A 4 17.31 4.41 3.88
N THR A 5 16.34 3.49 3.83
CA THR A 5 15.08 3.64 4.59
C THR A 5 15.17 3.03 5.99
N SER A 6 14.59 3.70 6.98
CA SER A 6 14.51 3.22 8.37
C SER A 6 13.58 2.04 8.61
N GLY A 7 12.70 1.73 7.66
CA GLY A 7 11.69 0.68 7.79
C GLY A 7 12.13 -0.62 7.15
N ASN A 8 11.89 -1.74 7.84
CA ASN A 8 12.20 -3.09 7.35
C ASN A 8 11.00 -4.02 7.52
N ILE A 9 10.87 -4.98 6.60
CA ILE A 9 10.03 -6.16 6.81
C ILE A 9 10.76 -7.08 7.80
N ILE A 10 10.03 -7.60 8.78
CA ILE A 10 10.56 -8.60 9.71
C ILE A 10 10.71 -9.92 8.95
N GLU A 11 11.92 -10.47 8.92
CA GLU A 11 12.23 -11.72 8.23
C GLU A 11 11.30 -12.87 8.69
N GLY A 12 10.87 -13.71 7.75
CA GLY A 12 9.96 -14.82 8.02
C GLY A 12 8.49 -14.43 8.25
N THR A 13 8.15 -13.14 8.23
CA THR A 13 6.75 -12.68 8.42
C THR A 13 6.01 -12.37 7.14
N LYS A 14 6.70 -12.43 5.99
CA LYS A 14 6.09 -12.26 4.68
C LYS A 14 5.10 -13.40 4.41
N GLY A 15 3.84 -13.03 4.22
CA GLY A 15 2.77 -13.95 3.87
C GLY A 15 2.79 -14.36 2.38
N PRO A 16 1.90 -15.28 1.99
CA PRO A 16 1.66 -15.59 0.59
C PRO A 16 1.07 -14.38 -0.16
N ALA A 17 1.04 -14.48 -1.49
CA ALA A 17 0.29 -13.53 -2.31
C ALA A 17 -1.20 -13.56 -1.91
N LEU A 18 -1.77 -12.38 -1.76
CA LEU A 18 -3.16 -12.12 -1.37
C LEU A 18 -4.02 -11.72 -2.57
N SER A 19 -3.41 -11.54 -3.75
CA SER A 19 -4.07 -11.25 -5.02
C SER A 19 -3.27 -11.86 -6.17
N ASP A 20 -3.91 -12.03 -7.33
CA ASP A 20 -3.22 -12.49 -8.55
C ASP A 20 -2.08 -11.55 -8.98
N ALA A 21 -2.22 -10.26 -8.69
CA ALA A 21 -1.17 -9.27 -8.91
C ALA A 21 0.06 -9.45 -7.97
N GLY A 22 -0.01 -10.27 -6.92
CA GLY A 22 1.12 -10.53 -6.03
C GLY A 22 1.26 -9.60 -4.82
N ILE A 23 0.18 -8.89 -4.44
CA ILE A 23 0.13 -8.13 -3.17
C ILE A 23 0.36 -9.08 -2.02
N TYR A 24 1.07 -8.67 -0.98
CA TYR A 24 1.26 -9.51 0.21
C TYR A 24 1.21 -8.68 1.50
N GLU A 25 1.10 -9.38 2.63
CA GLU A 25 1.24 -8.77 3.96
C GLU A 25 2.54 -9.22 4.63
N ALA A 26 3.14 -8.34 5.41
CA ALA A 26 4.24 -8.69 6.29
C ALA A 26 4.24 -7.82 7.55
N LYS A 27 4.93 -8.25 8.60
CA LYS A 27 5.15 -7.39 9.77
C LYS A 27 6.31 -6.44 9.50
N VAL A 28 6.24 -5.26 10.12
CA VAL A 28 7.25 -4.22 9.93
C VAL A 28 7.80 -3.68 11.24
N GLU A 29 9.05 -3.27 11.19
CA GLU A 29 9.69 -2.43 12.19
C GLU A 29 10.23 -1.15 11.55
N VAL A 30 10.36 -0.10 12.36
CA VAL A 30 11.00 1.16 11.97
C VAL A 30 11.98 1.54 13.06
N ASN A 31 13.26 1.65 12.74
CA ASN A 31 14.32 1.95 13.71
C ASN A 31 14.26 1.04 14.96
N GLY A 32 14.08 -0.28 14.76
CA GLY A 32 13.95 -1.26 15.84
C GLY A 32 12.64 -1.24 16.63
N THR A 33 11.69 -0.38 16.27
CA THR A 33 10.36 -0.33 16.89
C THR A 33 9.35 -1.09 16.03
N PHE A 34 8.81 -2.19 16.56
CA PHE A 34 7.75 -2.95 15.89
C PHE A 34 6.45 -2.16 15.79
N LYS A 35 5.83 -2.19 14.61
CA LYS A 35 4.47 -1.68 14.44
C LYS A 35 3.51 -2.48 15.31
N LYS A 36 2.62 -1.78 16.03
CA LYS A 36 1.57 -2.41 16.86
C LYS A 36 0.19 -2.39 16.20
N ALA A 37 -0.10 -1.34 15.43
CA ALA A 37 -1.36 -1.22 14.69
C ALA A 37 -1.52 -2.35 13.67
N ASN A 38 -2.75 -2.75 13.38
CA ASN A 38 -3.10 -3.83 12.43
C ASN A 38 -2.37 -5.15 12.73
N GLY A 39 -2.17 -5.49 14.01
CA GLY A 39 -1.40 -6.69 14.40
C GLY A 39 0.07 -6.64 13.99
N GLY A 40 0.60 -5.44 13.74
CA GLY A 40 1.94 -5.19 13.23
C GLY A 40 2.11 -5.38 11.73
N LYS A 41 1.04 -5.69 11.00
CA LYS A 41 1.08 -5.96 9.57
C LYS A 41 0.92 -4.69 8.72
N SER A 42 1.52 -4.73 7.54
CA SER A 42 1.27 -3.81 6.43
C SER A 42 1.10 -4.62 5.15
N THR A 43 0.34 -4.08 4.20
CA THR A 43 0.25 -4.59 2.84
C THR A 43 1.33 -3.97 1.96
N PHE A 44 1.81 -4.73 0.99
CA PHE A 44 2.93 -4.37 0.13
C PHE A 44 2.60 -4.60 -1.33
N PHE A 45 3.15 -3.74 -2.19
CA PHE A 45 3.15 -3.96 -3.62
C PHE A 45 3.98 -5.21 -3.96
N PRO A 46 3.76 -5.83 -5.12
CA PRO A 46 4.52 -7.01 -5.54
C PRO A 46 6.02 -6.71 -5.58
N ASP A 47 6.85 -7.64 -5.11
CA ASP A 47 8.32 -7.44 -5.01
C ASP A 47 9.02 -7.26 -6.37
N HIS A 48 8.36 -7.67 -7.46
CA HIS A 48 8.89 -7.53 -8.81
C HIS A 48 8.67 -6.11 -9.38
N MET A 49 7.80 -5.29 -8.76
CA MET A 49 7.60 -3.92 -9.20
C MET A 49 8.81 -3.05 -8.83
N SER A 50 9.30 -2.33 -9.83
CA SER A 50 10.20 -1.20 -9.64
C SER A 50 9.51 -0.05 -8.92
N PRO A 51 10.27 0.87 -8.29
CA PRO A 51 9.69 2.08 -7.69
C PRO A 51 8.86 2.91 -8.68
N GLN A 52 9.23 2.93 -9.97
CA GLN A 52 8.48 3.65 -10.99
C GLN A 52 7.14 2.97 -11.27
N GLU A 53 7.10 1.64 -11.39
CA GLU A 53 5.85 0.89 -11.59
C GLU A 53 4.89 1.05 -10.40
N VAL A 54 5.42 1.12 -9.17
CA VAL A 54 4.62 1.45 -7.98
C VAL A 54 4.00 2.84 -8.10
N VAL A 55 4.78 3.84 -8.51
CA VAL A 55 4.28 5.22 -8.70
C VAL A 55 3.23 5.27 -9.82
N ASP A 56 3.46 4.58 -10.93
CA ASP A 56 2.54 4.52 -12.05
C ASP A 56 1.22 3.86 -11.64
N ALA A 57 1.26 2.74 -10.91
CA ALA A 57 0.07 2.08 -10.37
C ALA A 57 -0.73 3.01 -9.44
N ILE A 58 -0.06 3.78 -8.59
CA ILE A 58 -0.70 4.78 -7.72
C ILE A 58 -1.36 5.89 -8.54
N ASN A 59 -0.68 6.40 -9.58
CA ASN A 59 -1.22 7.45 -10.45
C ASN A 59 -2.45 6.97 -11.24
N GLU A 60 -2.41 5.74 -11.73
CA GLU A 60 -3.55 5.10 -12.38
C GLU A 60 -4.74 4.98 -11.44
N ALA A 61 -4.53 4.43 -10.23
CA ALA A 61 -5.59 4.34 -9.22
C ALA A 61 -6.10 5.72 -8.79
N TYR A 62 -5.23 6.72 -8.67
CA TYR A 62 -5.62 8.09 -8.36
C TYR A 62 -6.55 8.69 -9.42
N SER A 63 -6.31 8.38 -10.69
CA SER A 63 -7.11 8.89 -11.82
C SER A 63 -8.55 8.36 -11.82
N ASN A 64 -8.76 7.13 -11.33
CA ASN A 64 -10.06 6.45 -11.31
C ASN A 64 -10.62 6.23 -9.90
N LYS A 65 -10.08 6.96 -8.92
CA LYS A 65 -10.43 6.81 -7.50
C LYS A 65 -11.89 7.15 -7.23
N ILE A 66 -12.50 6.38 -6.34
CA ILE A 66 -13.85 6.58 -5.83
C ILE A 66 -13.75 6.91 -4.35
N TYR A 67 -14.52 7.90 -3.91
CA TYR A 67 -14.61 8.25 -2.50
C TYR A 67 -15.24 7.12 -1.69
N GLN A 68 -14.63 6.76 -0.57
CA GLN A 68 -15.20 5.78 0.34
C GLN A 68 -16.12 6.52 1.33
N GLU A 69 -17.44 6.40 1.09
CA GLU A 69 -18.47 7.03 1.91
C GLU A 69 -18.32 6.73 3.42
N GLY A 70 -18.60 7.74 4.25
CA GLY A 70 -18.44 7.64 5.71
C GLY A 70 -16.99 7.60 6.21
N SER A 71 -15.99 7.68 5.32
CA SER A 71 -14.58 7.78 5.69
C SER A 71 -14.14 9.24 5.89
N ARG A 72 -12.90 9.43 6.37
CA ARG A 72 -12.29 10.75 6.52
C ARG A 72 -11.26 10.98 5.41
N GLY A 73 -11.75 11.28 4.20
CA GLY A 73 -10.89 11.56 3.04
C GLY A 73 -10.23 10.31 2.44
N VAL A 74 -10.83 9.13 2.62
CA VAL A 74 -10.34 7.88 2.03
C VAL A 74 -10.94 7.68 0.65
N TYR A 75 -10.10 7.31 -0.30
CA TYR A 75 -10.47 6.98 -1.66
C TYR A 75 -9.86 5.63 -2.04
N VAL A 76 -10.50 4.93 -2.96
CA VAL A 76 -10.00 3.66 -3.49
C VAL A 76 -10.05 3.70 -5.00
N GLY A 77 -8.95 3.32 -5.66
CA GLY A 77 -8.86 3.17 -7.10
C GLY A 77 -8.17 1.87 -7.49
N ASN A 78 -8.03 1.62 -8.79
CA ASN A 78 -7.39 0.41 -9.31
C ASN A 78 -6.30 0.79 -10.33
N SER A 79 -5.16 0.12 -10.27
CA SER A 79 -4.19 0.13 -11.36
C SER A 79 -4.67 -0.71 -12.54
N LYS A 80 -4.01 -0.58 -13.70
CA LYS A 80 -4.28 -1.42 -14.88
C LYS A 80 -3.98 -2.91 -14.63
N GLU A 81 -3.07 -3.21 -13.71
CA GLU A 81 -2.73 -4.58 -13.30
C GLU A 81 -3.73 -5.17 -12.28
N GLY A 82 -4.81 -4.43 -11.98
CA GLY A 82 -5.85 -4.90 -11.06
C GLY A 82 -5.48 -4.77 -9.58
N ILE A 83 -4.37 -4.09 -9.25
CA ILE A 83 -4.04 -3.75 -7.86
C ILE A 83 -5.01 -2.68 -7.38
N LYS A 84 -5.84 -3.03 -6.40
CA LYS A 84 -6.70 -2.09 -5.67
C LYS A 84 -5.82 -1.29 -4.70
N ILE A 85 -5.90 0.03 -4.77
CA ILE A 85 -5.06 0.94 -3.99
C ILE A 85 -5.97 1.86 -3.18
N ARG A 86 -5.78 1.83 -1.86
CA ARG A 86 -6.41 2.77 -0.94
C ARG A 86 -5.52 3.98 -0.75
N MET A 87 -6.13 5.15 -0.76
CA MET A 87 -5.44 6.43 -0.58
C MET A 87 -6.16 7.29 0.46
N VAL A 88 -5.41 8.09 1.19
CA VAL A 88 -5.97 9.21 1.98
C VAL A 88 -5.50 10.49 1.36
N LEU A 89 -6.43 11.40 1.09
CA LEU A 89 -6.14 12.68 0.45
C LEU A 89 -6.32 13.85 1.41
N THR A 90 -5.57 14.92 1.18
CA THR A 90 -5.85 16.25 1.73
C THR A 90 -7.09 16.84 1.04
N ASP A 91 -7.63 17.92 1.62
CA ASP A 91 -8.79 18.63 1.05
C ASP A 91 -8.50 19.24 -0.33
N ASP A 92 -7.23 19.57 -0.64
CA ASP A 92 -6.78 20.02 -1.97
C ASP A 92 -6.38 18.86 -2.90
N GLY A 93 -6.68 17.62 -2.51
CA GLY A 93 -6.55 16.43 -3.36
C GLY A 93 -5.17 15.79 -3.42
N LYS A 94 -4.20 16.23 -2.61
CA LYS A 94 -2.86 15.63 -2.55
C LYS A 94 -2.88 14.32 -1.78
N ILE A 95 -2.07 13.36 -2.22
CA ILE A 95 -1.94 12.06 -1.55
C ILE A 95 -1.14 12.25 -0.25
N ILE A 96 -1.75 11.86 0.88
CA ILE A 96 -1.08 11.73 2.18
C ILE A 96 -0.45 10.34 2.28
N THR A 97 -1.18 9.31 1.88
CA THR A 97 -0.71 7.92 1.84
C THR A 97 -1.43 7.15 0.74
N ALA A 98 -0.74 6.18 0.15
CA ALA A 98 -1.27 5.25 -0.84
C ALA A 98 -0.64 3.87 -0.62
N TYR A 99 -1.47 2.83 -0.56
CA TYR A 99 -1.00 1.46 -0.33
C TYR A 99 -1.98 0.44 -0.96
N PRO A 100 -1.47 -0.74 -1.39
CA PRO A 100 -2.34 -1.76 -1.98
C PRO A 100 -3.21 -2.37 -0.90
N THR A 101 -4.43 -2.75 -1.25
CA THR A 101 -5.36 -3.40 -0.32
C THR A 101 -6.05 -4.57 -0.99
N VAL A 102 -6.35 -5.60 -0.20
CA VAL A 102 -7.12 -6.77 -0.64
C VAL A 102 -8.52 -6.81 -0.03
N SER A 103 -8.84 -5.90 0.90
CA SER A 103 -10.18 -5.76 1.46
C SER A 103 -11.07 -4.87 0.58
N GLU A 104 -12.38 -5.16 0.60
CA GLU A 104 -13.43 -4.21 0.23
C GLU A 104 -13.61 -3.12 1.28
#